data_AF-A0A0M2LXN1-F1
#
_entry.id   AF-A0A0M2LXN1-F1
#
_cell.length_a   1.000
_cell.length_b   1.000
_cell.length_c   1.000
_cell.angle_alpha   90.00
_cell.angle_beta   90.00
_cell.angle_gamma   90.00
#
_symmetry.space_group_name_H-M   'P 1'
#
loop_
_entity.id
_entity.type
_entity.pdbx_description
1 polymer ?
#
loop_
_entity_poly.entity_id
_entity_poly.type
_entity_poly.pdbx_seq_one_letter_code
_entity_poly.pdbx_strand_id
1 'polypeptide(L)'
;MSEMQQASGGEVALSTQALVPSIQRFGEKDIEVTFLGNNADGQPTWILWNRNEPYLIGVLRQGKLGFTFEQRTDHGVMLHQDISFSRLQRAIAG
;
A
#
# COMPACT_ATOMS: atom_id res chain seq x y z
N MET A 1 14.59 -17.41 1.65
CA MET A 1 13.32 -17.83 2.27
C MET A 1 12.61 -16.55 2.69
N SER A 2 11.60 -16.13 1.93
CA SER A 2 10.82 -14.93 2.26
C SER A 2 9.78 -15.31 3.32
N GLU A 3 9.89 -14.76 4.53
CA GLU A 3 8.86 -14.86 5.55
C GLU A 3 7.63 -14.07 5.10
N MET A 4 6.77 -14.72 4.32
CA MET A 4 5.36 -14.36 4.26
C MET A 4 4.78 -14.74 5.62
N GLN A 5 4.71 -13.80 6.54
CA GLN A 5 3.86 -13.97 7.72
C GLN A 5 2.41 -13.99 7.22
N GLN A 6 1.93 -15.22 7.00
CA GLN A 6 0.52 -15.53 6.83
C GLN A 6 -0.22 -14.99 8.05
N ALA A 7 -0.87 -13.84 7.89
CA ALA A 7 -1.97 -13.46 8.76
C ALA A 7 -3.06 -14.52 8.56
N SER A 8 -3.35 -15.26 9.63
CA SER A 8 -4.36 -16.31 9.70
C SER A 8 -5.74 -15.72 9.37
N GLY A 9 -6.11 -15.69 8.09
CA GLY A 9 -7.41 -15.18 7.64
C GLY A 9 -7.42 -14.49 6.28
N GLY A 10 -6.74 -15.03 5.26
CA GLY A 10 -6.96 -14.64 3.85
C GLY A 10 -6.65 -13.18 3.43
N GLU A 11 -6.23 -12.31 4.36
CA GLU A 11 -5.78 -10.95 4.05
C GLU A 11 -4.31 -10.99 3.60
N VAL A 12 -4.07 -10.57 2.36
CA VAL A 12 -2.72 -10.38 1.81
C VAL A 12 -2.00 -9.35 2.67
N ALA A 13 -0.99 -9.78 3.42
CA ALA A 13 -0.17 -8.89 4.24
C ALA A 13 0.82 -8.11 3.35
N LEU A 14 0.91 -6.79 3.55
CA LEU A 14 1.91 -5.96 2.88
C LEU A 14 3.31 -6.36 3.34
N SER A 15 4.26 -6.47 2.41
CA SER A 15 5.65 -6.80 2.75
C SER A 15 6.22 -5.74 3.69
N THR A 16 6.91 -6.15 4.74
CA THR A 16 7.64 -5.28 5.68
C THR A 16 9.15 -5.40 5.54
N GLN A 17 9.62 -6.02 4.46
CA GLN A 17 11.05 -6.04 4.12
C GLN A 17 11.46 -4.66 3.63
N ALA A 18 12.18 -3.93 4.48
CA ALA A 18 12.54 -2.54 4.22
C ALA A 18 13.36 -2.41 2.93
N LEU A 19 12.95 -1.46 2.08
CA LEU A 19 13.63 -1.12 0.82
C LEU A 19 13.77 -2.28 -0.18
N VAL A 20 12.95 -3.32 -0.05
CA VAL A 20 12.85 -4.40 -1.04
C VAL A 20 11.50 -4.28 -1.75
N PRO A 21 11.46 -3.81 -3.01
CA PRO A 21 10.24 -3.78 -3.79
C PRO A 21 9.66 -5.18 -3.97
N SER A 22 8.34 -5.30 -3.81
CA SER A 22 7.58 -6.52 -4.06
C SER A 22 6.40 -6.21 -4.95
N ILE A 23 6.11 -7.08 -5.91
CA ILE A 23 4.90 -6.95 -6.75
C ILE A 23 3.74 -7.60 -6.00
N GLN A 24 2.65 -6.85 -5.82
CA GLN A 24 1.41 -7.34 -5.24
C GLN A 24 0.24 -7.01 -6.15
N ARG A 25 -0.68 -7.96 -6.29
CA ARG A 25 -1.84 -7.82 -7.16
C ARG A 25 -3.02 -7.20 -6.40
N PHE A 26 -3.52 -6.08 -6.91
CA PHE A 26 -4.69 -5.36 -6.43
C PHE A 26 -5.75 -5.34 -7.54
N GLY A 27 -6.74 -6.24 -7.47
CA GLY A 27 -7.65 -6.48 -8.60
C GLY A 27 -6.90 -7.05 -9.80
N GLU A 28 -6.99 -6.39 -10.94
CA GLU A 28 -6.26 -6.75 -12.18
C GLU A 28 -4.92 -6.00 -12.31
N LYS A 29 -4.54 -5.19 -11.33
CA LYS A 29 -3.33 -4.36 -11.38
C LYS A 29 -2.20 -4.98 -10.58
N ASP A 30 -1.03 -5.08 -11.21
CA ASP A 30 0.23 -5.36 -10.53
C ASP A 30 0.81 -4.05 -9.99
N ILE A 31 0.94 -3.97 -8.66
CA ILE A 31 1.43 -2.79 -7.97
C ILE A 31 2.75 -3.13 -7.31
N GLU A 32 3.74 -2.30 -7.55
CA GLU A 32 5.01 -2.37 -6.85
C GLU A 32 4.85 -1.70 -5.49
N VAL A 33 5.04 -2.49 -4.44
CA VAL A 33 4.93 -2.08 -3.04
C VAL A 33 6.30 -2.17 -2.39
N THR A 34 6.79 -1.06 -1.85
CA THR A 34 8.06 -1.00 -1.12
C THR A 34 7.82 -0.47 0.29
N PHE A 35 8.26 -1.22 1.29
CA PHE A 35 8.24 -0.76 2.69
C PHE A 35 9.36 0.23 2.94
N LEU A 36 9.02 1.40 3.46
CA LEU A 36 9.97 2.47 3.77
C LEU A 36 10.45 2.44 5.23
N GLY A 37 9.82 1.62 6.08
CA GLY A 37 10.03 1.65 7.52
C GLY A 37 8.91 2.38 8.26
N ASN A 38 9.17 2.70 9.52
CA ASN A 38 8.26 3.51 10.32
C ASN A 38 8.53 5.00 10.08
N ASN A 39 7.47 5.80 9.98
CA ASN A 39 7.58 7.26 9.90
C ASN A 39 7.93 7.88 11.27
N ALA A 40 8.01 9.22 11.33
CA ALA A 40 8.30 9.96 12.56
C ALA A 40 7.29 9.71 13.71
N ASP A 41 6.07 9.30 13.38
CA ASP A 41 5.02 8.94 14.33
C ASP A 41 5.05 7.44 14.71
N GLY A 42 6.05 6.69 14.24
CA GLY A 42 6.20 5.26 14.48
C GLY A 42 5.27 4.37 13.64
N GLN A 43 4.65 4.91 12.59
CA GLN A 43 3.68 4.19 11.76
C GLN A 43 4.38 3.49 10.59
N PRO A 44 4.14 2.19 10.35
CA PRO A 44 4.59 1.49 9.16
C PRO A 44 4.16 2.22 7.90
N THR A 45 5.09 2.47 6.98
CA THR A 45 4.86 3.26 5.77
C THR A 45 5.38 2.55 4.53
N TRP A 46 4.61 2.61 3.44
CA TRP A 46 4.92 2.04 2.14
C TRP A 46 4.77 3.08 1.04
N ILE A 47 5.54 2.92 -0.03
CA ILE A 47 5.27 3.54 -1.32
C ILE A 47 4.69 2.50 -2.27
N LEU A 48 3.64 2.89 -2.97
CA LEU A 48 2.94 2.09 -3.96
C LEU A 48 3.05 2.81 -5.30
N TRP A 49 3.39 2.08 -6.36
CA TRP A 49 3.44 2.64 -7.69
C TRP A 49 3.10 1.60 -8.75
N ASN A 50 2.56 2.06 -9.88
CA ASN A 50 2.22 1.21 -11.02
C ASN A 50 2.99 1.68 -12.26
N ARG A 51 3.84 0.83 -12.82
CA ARG A 51 4.61 1.14 -14.03
C ARG A 51 3.74 1.44 -15.26
N ASN A 52 2.53 0.89 -15.32
CA ASN A 52 1.60 1.06 -16.45
C ASN A 52 0.73 2.32 -16.27
N GLU A 53 0.62 2.83 -15.04
CA GLU A 53 -0.10 4.05 -14.69
C GLU A 53 0.83 4.95 -13.86
N PRO A 54 1.79 5.66 -14.50
CA PRO A 54 2.81 6.43 -13.77
C PRO A 54 2.25 7.53 -12.86
N TYR A 55 1.01 7.96 -13.11
CA TYR A 55 0.31 8.91 -12.26
C TYR A 55 -0.17 8.26 -10.96
N LEU A 56 -0.37 6.94 -10.93
CA LEU A 56 -0.74 6.15 -9.76
C LEU A 56 0.53 5.89 -8.92
N ILE A 57 0.91 6.91 -8.15
CA ILE A 57 1.93 6.82 -7.11
C ILE A 57 1.26 7.22 -5.81
N GLY A 58 1.41 6.42 -4.76
CA GLY A 58 0.83 6.73 -3.47
C GLY A 58 1.70 6.34 -2.28
N VAL A 59 1.49 7.06 -1.19
CA VAL A 59 2.09 6.77 0.11
C VAL A 59 1.00 6.18 1.00
N LEU A 60 1.29 5.02 1.55
CA LEU A 60 0.41 4.31 2.47
C LEU A 60 1.06 4.28 3.84
N ARG A 61 0.30 4.60 4.89
CA ARG A 61 0.73 4.44 6.27
C ARG A 61 -0.33 3.71 7.09
N GLN A 62 0.10 2.85 7.99
CA GLN A 62 -0.79 2.12 8.89
C GLN A 62 -0.88 2.81 10.25
N GLY A 63 -2.03 3.40 10.54
CA GLY A 63 -2.37 3.96 11.84
C GLY A 63 -3.13 2.95 12.72
N LYS A 64 -3.52 3.39 13.92
CA LYS A 64 -4.26 2.55 14.88
C LYS A 64 -5.67 2.18 14.41
N LEU A 65 -6.29 3.07 13.62
CA LEU A 65 -7.68 2.93 13.16
C LEU A 65 -7.82 2.33 11.76
N GLY A 66 -6.70 2.13 11.06
CA GLY A 66 -6.69 1.64 9.68
C GLY A 66 -5.56 2.27 8.87
N PHE A 67 -5.74 2.31 7.57
CA PHE A 67 -4.76 2.85 6.64
C PHE A 67 -5.09 4.29 6.26
N THR A 68 -4.05 5.11 6.13
CA THR A 68 -4.11 6.36 5.37
C THR A 68 -3.39 6.16 4.07
N PHE A 69 -4.05 6.43 2.95
CA PHE A 69 -3.50 6.34 1.61
C PHE A 69 -3.60 7.71 0.93
N GLU A 70 -2.44 8.30 0.64
CA GLU A 70 -2.32 9.50 -0.17
C GLU A 70 -1.89 9.08 -1.56
N GLN A 71 -2.77 9.23 -2.54
CA GLN A 71 -2.53 8.89 -3.93
C GLN A 71 -2.40 10.16 -4.75
N ARG A 72 -1.36 10.25 -5.57
CA ARG A 72 -1.30 11.19 -6.67
C ARG A 72 -2.05 10.59 -7.85
N THR A 73 -2.78 11.42 -8.58
CA THR A 73 -3.46 11.07 -9.83
C THR A 73 -3.21 12.18 -10.84
N ASP A 74 -3.66 11.99 -12.07
CA ASP A 74 -3.69 13.01 -13.12
C ASP A 74 -4.62 14.19 -12.78
N HIS A 75 -5.59 13.99 -11.87
CA HIS A 75 -6.53 14.99 -11.40
C HIS A 75 -6.13 15.67 -10.08
N GLY A 76 -5.00 15.29 -9.48
CA GLY A 76 -4.49 15.89 -8.24
C GLY A 76 -4.21 14.87 -7.14
N VAL A 77 -4.23 15.33 -5.88
CA VAL A 77 -4.01 14.45 -4.72
C VAL A 77 -5.35 13.93 -4.21
N MET A 78 -5.48 12.61 -4.12
CA MET A 78 -6.61 11.92 -3.51
C MET A 78 -6.17 11.34 -2.16
N LEU A 79 -6.92 11.66 -1.10
CA LEU A 79 -6.62 11.23 0.25
C LEU A 79 -7.72 10.32 0.79
N HIS A 80 -7.32 9.13 1.24
CA HIS A 80 -8.18 8.19 1.93
C HIS A 80 -7.68 8.02 3.36
N GLN A 81 -8.55 8.25 4.35
CA GLN A 81 -8.22 8.14 5.77
C GLN A 81 -9.05 7.05 6.45
N ASP A 82 -8.45 6.41 7.46
CA ASP A 82 -9.08 5.40 8.30
C ASP A 82 -9.79 4.30 7.50
N ILE A 83 -9.20 3.91 6.36
CA ILE A 83 -9.76 2.88 5.48
C ILE A 83 -9.26 1.50 5.88
N SER A 84 -10.12 0.49 5.69
CA SER A 84 -9.72 -0.91 5.78
C SER A 84 -8.78 -1.29 4.64
N PHE A 85 -8.06 -2.40 4.80
CA PHE A 85 -7.25 -2.96 3.71
C PHE A 85 -8.09 -3.28 2.47
N SER A 86 -9.28 -3.87 2.66
CA SER A 86 -10.22 -4.14 1.55
C SER A 86 -10.71 -2.88 0.82
N ARG A 87 -10.75 -1.73 1.49
CA ARG A 87 -11.13 -0.44 0.87
C ARG A 87 -9.93 0.20 0.16
N LEU A 88 -8.72 0.01 0.68
CA LEU A 88 -7.47 0.34 -0.01
C LEU A 88 -7.36 -0.44 -1.32
N GLN A 89 -7.62 -1.76 -1.28
CA GLN A 89 -7.54 -2.60 -2.46
C GLN A 89 -8.49 -2.13 -3.57
N ARG A 90 -9.72 -1.75 -3.21
CA ARG A 90 -10.68 -1.17 -4.16
C ARG A 90 -10.25 0.19 -4.70
N ALA A 91 -9.69 1.06 -3.86
CA ALA A 91 -9.21 2.37 -4.30
C ALA A 91 -8.09 2.25 -5.34
N ILE A 92 -7.19 1.28 -5.17
CA ILE A 92 -6.08 1.03 -6.11
C ILE A 92 -6.57 0.31 -7.38
N ALA A 93 -7.46 -0.67 -7.24
CA ALA A 93 -7.97 -1.45 -8.36
C ALA A 93 -8.74 -0.61 -9.39
N GLY A 94 -9.44 0.44 -8.93
CA GLY A 94 -10.37 1.23 -9.75
C GLY A 94 -11.78 0.69 -9.69
#